data_AF-A0A7W2IIW4-F1
#
_entry.id   AF-A0A7W2IIW4-F1
#
_cell.length_a   1.000
_cell.length_b   1.000
_cell.length_c   1.000
_cell.angle_alpha   90.00
_cell.angle_beta   90.00
_cell.angle_gamma   90.00
#
_symmetry.space_group_name_H-M   'P 1'
#
loop_
_entity.id
_entity.type
_entity.pdbx_description
1 polymer ?
#
loop_
_entity_poly.entity_id
_entity_poly.type
_entity_poly.pdbx_seq_one_letter_code
_entity_poly.pdbx_strand_id
1 'polypeptide(L)'
;MNTIKIAIFATVLTITTVSASAANPCISYATEANAAIAKALAADSVRTFNDIYFNSKGAFVLNSDYSGQNYDFILKSYTLPASLGKKMYYRFTDATYKGIRNGTGAIVCSMRGEFSDGFSVNTDVRNFDIDHQMVYSREEANGGMTFVPAGLARWVIVLAISKTVVNDPTYKAEMAKFQ
;
A
#
# COMPACT_ATOMS: atom_id res chain seq x y z
N MET A 1 33.46 46.25 58.63
CA MET A 1 32.65 45.02 58.51
C MET A 1 31.24 45.44 58.07
N ASN A 2 31.05 45.58 56.76
CA ASN A 2 30.37 44.65 55.84
C ASN A 2 28.85 44.85 55.75
N THR A 3 28.48 45.80 54.87
CA THR A 3 27.18 45.95 54.22
C THR A 3 26.87 44.71 53.36
N ILE A 4 25.77 44.01 53.67
CA ILE A 4 25.22 42.94 52.83
C ILE A 4 24.30 43.57 51.79
N LYS A 5 24.67 43.46 50.51
CA LYS A 5 23.81 43.81 49.37
C LYS A 5 22.94 42.60 49.03
N ILE A 6 21.62 42.75 49.12
CA ILE A 6 20.65 41.76 48.65
C ILE A 6 20.45 41.99 47.14
N ALA A 7 20.90 41.05 46.31
CA ALA A 7 20.60 41.03 44.89
C ALA A 7 19.25 40.32 44.67
N ILE A 8 18.25 41.06 44.20
CA ILE A 8 16.98 40.51 43.75
C ILE A 8 17.19 39.98 42.33
N PHE A 9 17.28 38.66 42.17
CA PHE A 9 17.19 38.00 40.86
C PHE A 9 15.71 37.90 40.48
N ALA A 10 15.26 38.74 39.57
CA ALA A 10 13.97 38.60 38.91
C ALA A 10 14.09 37.51 37.83
N THR A 11 13.64 36.30 38.14
CA THR A 11 13.52 35.21 37.16
C THR A 11 12.32 35.53 36.26
N VAL A 12 12.58 36.07 35.06
CA VAL A 12 11.58 36.20 34.01
C VAL A 12 11.22 34.79 33.54
N LEU A 13 10.08 34.27 34.00
CA LEU A 13 9.50 33.03 33.49
C LEU A 13 8.82 33.34 32.15
N THR A 14 9.59 33.30 31.05
CA THR A 14 9.04 33.33 29.70
C THR A 14 8.31 32.02 29.44
N ILE A 15 6.98 32.04 29.57
CA ILE A 15 6.11 30.95 29.12
C ILE A 15 6.07 31.03 27.60
N THR A 16 7.00 30.35 26.92
CA THR A 16 6.83 30.05 25.51
C THR A 16 5.73 29.00 25.41
N THR A 17 4.50 29.41 25.11
CA THR A 17 3.45 28.49 24.69
C THR A 17 3.85 27.89 23.36
N VAL A 18 4.59 26.77 23.42
CA VAL A 18 4.76 25.90 22.26
C VAL A 18 3.36 25.34 22.00
N SER A 19 2.65 25.93 21.04
CA SER A 19 1.45 25.33 20.49
C SER A 19 1.89 24.01 19.86
N ALA A 20 1.84 22.93 20.63
CA ALA A 20 1.99 21.59 20.10
C ALA A 20 0.83 21.39 19.12
N SER A 21 1.09 21.56 17.82
CA SER A 21 0.18 21.07 16.80
C SER A 21 -0.04 19.59 17.11
N ALA A 22 -1.26 19.20 17.45
CA ALA A 22 -1.58 17.79 17.68
C ALA A 22 -1.06 17.00 16.47
N ALA A 23 -0.09 16.11 16.70
CA ALA A 23 0.50 15.33 15.63
C ALA A 23 -0.60 14.55 14.93
N ASN A 24 -0.67 14.64 13.61
CA ASN A 24 -1.66 13.93 12.82
C ASN A 24 -1.49 12.42 13.04
N PRO A 25 -2.45 11.75 13.71
CA PRO A 25 -2.28 10.36 14.12
C PRO A 25 -2.23 9.39 12.93
N CYS A 26 -2.68 9.81 11.74
CA CYS A 26 -2.66 8.98 10.54
C CYS A 26 -1.25 8.76 9.95
N ILE A 27 -0.28 9.62 10.29
CA ILE A 27 1.07 9.56 9.71
C ILE A 27 1.81 8.29 10.15
N SER A 28 1.70 7.88 11.41
CA SER A 28 2.36 6.66 11.90
C SER A 28 1.82 5.41 11.18
N TYR A 29 0.51 5.30 11.03
CA TYR A 29 -0.12 4.18 10.32
C TYR A 29 0.29 4.13 8.85
N ALA A 30 0.35 5.27 8.16
CA ALA A 30 0.86 5.33 6.78
C ALA A 30 2.34 4.89 6.70
N THR A 31 3.15 5.28 7.68
CA THR A 31 4.58 4.91 7.75
C THR A 31 4.76 3.41 7.96
N GLU A 32 4.03 2.82 8.91
CA GLU A 32 4.04 1.38 9.17
C GLU A 32 3.54 0.58 7.96
N ALA A 33 2.44 1.03 7.35
CA ALA A 33 1.92 0.43 6.12
C ALA A 33 2.95 0.47 5.00
N ASN A 34 3.62 1.61 4.78
CA ASN A 34 4.68 1.74 3.77
C ASN A 34 5.82 0.75 3.98
N ALA A 35 6.30 0.61 5.22
CA ALA A 35 7.35 -0.34 5.54
C ALA A 35 6.91 -1.79 5.24
N ALA A 36 5.67 -2.15 5.61
CA ALA A 36 5.13 -3.48 5.35
C ALA A 36 4.90 -3.76 3.85
N ILE A 37 4.41 -2.78 3.09
CA ILE A 37 4.21 -2.89 1.64
C ILE A 37 5.54 -3.05 0.92
N ALA A 38 6.54 -2.22 1.26
CA ALA A 38 7.88 -2.30 0.67
C ALA A 38 8.52 -3.66 0.97
N LYS A 39 8.38 -4.17 2.20
CA LYS A 39 8.84 -5.51 2.57
C LYS A 39 8.14 -6.61 1.74
N ALA A 40 6.83 -6.52 1.56
CA ALA A 40 6.07 -7.48 0.76
C ALA A 40 6.52 -7.46 -0.72
N LEU A 41 6.66 -6.28 -1.31
CA LEU A 41 7.16 -6.13 -2.69
C LEU A 41 8.58 -6.67 -2.88
N ALA A 42 9.43 -6.56 -1.85
CA ALA A 42 10.79 -7.08 -1.88
C ALA A 42 10.85 -8.61 -1.70
N ALA A 43 9.90 -9.21 -0.97
CA ALA A 43 9.84 -10.66 -0.77
C ALA A 43 9.62 -11.40 -2.10
N ASP A 44 8.86 -10.81 -3.02
CA ASP A 44 8.63 -11.34 -4.37
C ASP A 44 9.80 -11.09 -5.33
N SER A 45 11.02 -10.83 -4.86
CA SER A 45 12.18 -10.38 -5.65
C SER A 45 12.53 -11.22 -6.89
N VAL A 46 12.29 -12.54 -6.86
CA VAL A 46 12.56 -13.44 -8.00
C VAL A 46 11.47 -13.34 -9.08
N ARG A 47 10.30 -12.78 -8.74
CA ARG A 47 9.13 -12.48 -9.61
C ARG A 47 8.83 -13.54 -10.68
N THR A 48 9.14 -14.79 -10.37
CA THR A 48 8.76 -15.96 -11.15
C THR A 48 7.50 -16.53 -10.51
N PHE A 49 6.46 -16.58 -11.31
CA PHE A 49 5.15 -17.09 -10.94
C PHE A 49 4.96 -18.42 -11.63
N ASN A 50 4.70 -19.45 -10.84
CA ASN A 50 4.40 -20.78 -11.34
C ASN A 50 2.89 -20.96 -11.42
N ASP A 51 2.45 -21.64 -12.47
CA ASP A 51 1.04 -21.93 -12.74
C ASP A 51 0.15 -20.66 -12.68
N ILE A 52 0.24 -19.83 -13.71
CA ILE A 52 -0.75 -18.77 -13.92
C ILE A 52 -1.89 -19.32 -14.77
N TYR A 53 -3.11 -19.25 -14.23
CA TYR A 53 -4.32 -19.80 -14.83
C TYR A 53 -5.01 -18.71 -15.64
N PHE A 54 -5.24 -18.94 -16.93
CA PHE A 54 -5.85 -17.97 -17.84
C PHE A 54 -7.18 -18.47 -18.40
N ASN A 55 -8.11 -17.55 -18.64
CA ASN A 55 -9.22 -17.79 -19.55
C ASN A 55 -8.92 -17.25 -20.97
N SER A 56 -9.78 -17.62 -21.91
CA SER A 56 -9.76 -17.28 -23.34
C SER A 56 -9.95 -15.78 -23.61
N LYS A 57 -10.34 -14.99 -22.60
CA LYS A 57 -10.39 -13.53 -22.64
C LYS A 57 -9.11 -12.87 -22.12
N GLY A 58 -8.11 -13.66 -21.72
CA GLY A 58 -6.85 -13.20 -21.16
C GLY A 58 -6.90 -12.76 -19.70
N ALA A 59 -8.05 -12.93 -19.02
CA ALA A 59 -8.10 -12.73 -17.57
C ALA A 59 -7.41 -13.92 -16.87
N PHE A 60 -6.78 -13.64 -15.74
CA PHE A 60 -5.96 -14.65 -15.06
C PHE A 60 -6.08 -14.63 -13.55
N VAL A 61 -5.70 -15.77 -12.96
CA VAL A 61 -5.57 -15.99 -11.53
C VAL A 61 -4.19 -16.60 -11.28
N LEU A 62 -3.50 -16.10 -10.26
CA LEU A 62 -2.23 -16.68 -9.81
C LEU A 62 -2.50 -17.93 -8.96
N ASN A 63 -1.60 -18.91 -8.96
CA ASN A 63 -1.77 -20.17 -8.23
C ASN A 63 -2.19 -20.02 -6.76
N SER A 64 -1.64 -19.05 -6.03
CA SER A 64 -2.00 -18.89 -4.61
C SER A 64 -3.45 -18.43 -4.38
N ASP A 65 -4.14 -17.95 -5.41
CA ASP A 65 -5.55 -17.54 -5.35
C ASP A 65 -6.45 -18.52 -6.11
N TYR A 66 -5.89 -19.59 -6.66
CA TYR A 66 -6.63 -20.52 -7.49
C TYR A 66 -7.56 -21.39 -6.64
N SER A 67 -8.86 -21.25 -6.88
CA SER A 67 -9.91 -21.98 -6.15
C SER A 67 -10.58 -23.09 -6.96
N GLY A 68 -9.97 -23.54 -8.07
CA GLY A 68 -10.50 -24.66 -8.85
C GLY A 68 -11.44 -24.31 -10.01
N GLN A 69 -11.61 -23.04 -10.40
CA GLN A 69 -12.63 -22.63 -11.37
C GLN A 69 -12.08 -22.20 -12.74
N ASN A 70 -12.82 -22.57 -13.80
CA ASN A 70 -12.87 -22.02 -15.17
C ASN A 70 -11.62 -21.29 -15.69
N TYR A 71 -10.63 -22.07 -16.12
CA TYR A 71 -9.51 -21.60 -16.93
C TYR A 71 -9.44 -22.42 -18.22
N ASP A 72 -8.93 -21.81 -19.27
CA ASP A 72 -8.79 -22.41 -20.59
C ASP A 72 -7.36 -22.95 -20.82
N PHE A 73 -6.35 -22.35 -20.19
CA PHE A 73 -4.97 -22.84 -20.21
C PHE A 73 -4.15 -22.38 -19.00
N ILE A 74 -2.97 -22.98 -18.81
CA ILE A 74 -2.03 -22.65 -17.73
C ILE A 74 -0.69 -22.26 -18.33
N LEU A 75 -0.18 -21.10 -17.93
CA LEU A 75 1.22 -20.72 -18.15
C LEU A 75 2.05 -21.26 -16.99
N LYS A 76 2.85 -22.30 -17.24
CA LYS A 76 3.55 -23.06 -16.19
C LYS A 76 4.59 -22.25 -15.43
N SER A 77 5.24 -21.32 -16.10
CA SER A 77 6.18 -20.41 -15.48
C SER A 77 6.17 -19.09 -16.22
N TYR A 78 6.15 -18.00 -15.47
CA TYR A 78 6.26 -16.66 -16.00
C TYR A 78 7.15 -15.82 -15.09
N THR A 79 8.21 -15.25 -15.65
CA THR A 79 9.12 -14.37 -14.92
C THR A 79 8.91 -12.93 -15.38
N LEU A 80 8.56 -12.04 -14.45
CA LEU A 80 8.54 -10.61 -14.75
C LEU A 80 9.94 -10.14 -15.15
N PRO A 81 10.09 -9.32 -16.21
CA PRO A 81 11.37 -8.73 -16.57
C PRO A 81 12.04 -8.04 -15.37
N ALA A 82 13.30 -8.37 -15.09
CA ALA A 82 14.04 -7.85 -13.94
C ALA A 82 14.12 -6.31 -13.92
N SER A 83 14.10 -5.68 -15.10
CA SER A 83 14.09 -4.23 -15.28
C SER A 83 12.81 -3.55 -14.75
N LEU A 84 11.67 -4.24 -14.77
CA LEU A 84 10.40 -3.78 -14.19
C LEU A 84 10.37 -4.03 -12.69
N GLY A 85 10.99 -5.13 -12.25
CA GLY A 85 11.06 -5.53 -10.84
C GLY A 85 11.54 -4.42 -9.91
N LYS A 86 12.52 -3.62 -10.36
CA LYS A 86 13.12 -2.51 -9.61
C LYS A 86 12.33 -1.20 -9.67
N LYS A 87 11.40 -1.08 -10.61
CA LYS A 87 10.60 0.12 -10.83
C LYS A 87 9.25 0.05 -10.13
N MET A 88 8.83 -1.14 -9.71
CA MET A 88 7.56 -1.33 -9.01
C MET A 88 7.63 -0.88 -7.56
N TYR A 89 6.64 -0.11 -7.14
CA TYR A 89 6.46 0.29 -5.75
C TYR A 89 4.99 0.63 -5.47
N TYR A 90 4.64 0.65 -4.18
CA TYR A 90 3.47 1.36 -3.68
C TYR A 90 3.88 2.04 -2.37
N ARG A 91 3.44 3.28 -2.17
CA ARG A 91 3.59 4.00 -0.90
C ARG A 91 2.47 5.00 -0.71
N PHE A 92 2.01 5.18 0.52
CA PHE A 92 1.30 6.37 0.94
C PHE A 92 2.26 7.55 1.02
N THR A 93 1.94 8.62 0.30
CA THR A 93 2.73 9.85 0.22
C THR A 93 2.21 10.95 1.14
N ASP A 94 0.93 10.86 1.52
CA ASP A 94 0.28 11.79 2.44
C ASP A 94 -0.79 11.04 3.25
N ALA A 95 -1.07 11.52 4.45
CA ALA A 95 -2.08 10.99 5.35
C ALA A 95 -2.78 12.15 6.06
N THR A 96 -4.09 12.24 5.93
CA THR A 96 -4.92 13.29 6.53
C THR A 96 -5.84 12.67 7.58
N TYR A 97 -5.79 13.18 8.80
CA TYR A 97 -6.79 12.88 9.83
C TYR A 97 -8.11 13.58 9.52
N LYS A 98 -9.20 12.81 9.48
CA LYS A 98 -10.56 13.28 9.14
C LYS A 98 -11.48 13.40 10.35
N GLY A 99 -11.08 12.84 11.50
CA GLY A 99 -11.87 12.84 12.72
C GLY A 99 -11.96 11.46 13.35
N ILE A 100 -12.84 11.32 14.34
CA ILE A 100 -13.15 10.05 14.98
C ILE A 100 -14.56 9.63 14.56
N ARG A 101 -14.75 8.34 14.27
CA ARG A 101 -16.06 7.79 13.96
C ARG A 101 -16.89 7.64 15.22
N ASN A 102 -18.00 8.38 15.29
CA ASN A 102 -18.96 8.30 16.37
C ASN A 102 -19.51 6.85 16.47
N GLY A 103 -19.43 6.25 17.66
CA GLY A 103 -19.93 4.91 17.95
C GLY A 103 -18.86 3.82 18.06
N THR A 104 -17.75 3.93 17.32
CA THR A 104 -16.63 2.97 17.42
C THR A 104 -15.38 3.58 18.04
N GLY A 105 -15.23 4.90 18.01
CA GLY A 105 -14.00 5.56 18.45
C GLY A 105 -12.83 5.43 17.46
N ALA A 106 -13.07 4.87 16.28
CA ALA A 106 -12.04 4.66 15.26
C ALA A 106 -11.51 5.99 14.71
N ILE A 107 -10.19 6.10 14.54
CA ILE A 107 -9.54 7.22 13.86
C ILE A 107 -9.82 7.08 12.36
N VAL A 108 -10.41 8.11 11.75
CA VAL A 108 -10.68 8.14 10.32
C VAL A 108 -9.53 8.85 9.61
N CYS A 109 -8.88 8.14 8.69
CA CYS A 109 -7.75 8.61 7.92
C CYS A 109 -8.06 8.61 6.43
N SER A 110 -7.59 9.61 5.70
CA SER A 110 -7.56 9.62 4.23
C SER A 110 -6.11 9.69 3.79
N MET A 111 -5.62 8.64 3.13
CA MET A 111 -4.22 8.51 2.73
C MET A 111 -4.12 8.55 1.22
N ARG A 112 -3.25 9.43 0.70
CA ARG A 112 -2.92 9.46 -0.72
C ARG A 112 -1.83 8.45 -0.99
N GLY A 113 -2.07 7.51 -1.91
CA GLY A 113 -1.08 6.57 -2.39
C GLY A 113 -0.47 7.00 -3.72
N GLU A 114 0.75 6.54 -3.95
CA GLU A 114 1.45 6.58 -5.22
C GLU A 114 2.01 5.17 -5.47
N PHE A 115 1.81 4.66 -6.67
CA PHE A 115 2.32 3.36 -7.06
C PHE A 115 2.83 3.35 -8.50
N SER A 116 3.77 2.45 -8.75
CA SER A 116 4.21 2.12 -10.09
C SER A 116 4.15 0.62 -10.30
N ASP A 117 3.59 0.23 -11.45
CA ASP A 117 3.62 -1.13 -11.99
C ASP A 117 4.87 -1.39 -12.86
N GLY A 118 5.84 -0.47 -12.83
CA GLY A 118 7.06 -0.52 -13.63
C GLY A 118 6.93 0.13 -15.01
N PHE A 119 5.72 0.51 -15.43
CA PHE A 119 5.45 1.21 -16.69
C PHE A 119 5.04 2.66 -16.49
N SER A 120 4.18 2.89 -15.51
CA SER A 120 3.59 4.21 -15.23
C SER A 120 3.57 4.46 -13.73
N VAL A 121 3.51 5.74 -13.35
CA VAL A 121 3.25 6.16 -11.97
C VAL A 121 1.79 6.62 -11.90
N ASN A 122 1.06 6.14 -10.92
CA ASN A 122 -0.33 6.46 -10.69
C ASN A 122 -0.52 6.82 -9.22
N THR A 123 -1.60 7.56 -8.95
CA THR A 123 -1.97 7.93 -7.58
C THR A 123 -3.37 7.45 -7.28
N ASP A 124 -3.59 7.09 -6.02
CA ASP A 124 -4.92 6.82 -5.49
C ASP A 124 -5.12 7.56 -4.15
N VAL A 125 -6.36 7.56 -3.67
CA VAL A 125 -6.69 8.02 -2.33
C VAL A 125 -7.52 6.92 -1.69
N ARG A 126 -7.13 6.53 -0.47
CA ARG A 126 -7.77 5.48 0.30
C ARG A 126 -8.17 6.00 1.66
N ASN A 127 -9.40 5.71 2.08
CA ASN A 127 -9.95 6.07 3.36
C ASN A 127 -9.95 4.86 4.29
N PHE A 128 -9.51 5.06 5.51
CA PHE A 128 -9.37 4.02 6.52
C PHE A 128 -10.08 4.42 7.81
N ASP A 129 -10.73 3.44 8.43
CA ASP A 129 -11.05 3.47 9.84
C ASP A 129 -9.96 2.70 10.58
N ILE A 130 -9.44 3.29 11.66
CA ILE A 130 -8.37 2.70 12.45
C ILE A 130 -8.83 2.51 13.88
N ASP A 131 -9.05 1.25 14.25
CA ASP A 131 -9.36 0.79 15.59
C ASP A 131 -8.58 -0.50 15.85
N HIS A 132 -7.37 -0.36 16.40
CA HIS A 132 -6.35 -1.41 16.57
C HIS A 132 -5.84 -2.08 15.27
N GLN A 133 -6.57 -1.94 14.17
CA GLN A 133 -6.22 -2.39 12.82
C GLN A 133 -6.64 -1.34 11.80
N MET A 134 -5.94 -1.28 10.67
CA MET A 134 -6.38 -0.50 9.52
C MET A 134 -7.48 -1.27 8.77
N VAL A 135 -8.64 -0.65 8.61
CA VAL A 135 -9.77 -1.20 7.87
C VAL A 135 -10.20 -0.18 6.83
N TYR A 136 -10.52 -0.62 5.61
CA TYR A 136 -11.07 0.30 4.62
C TYR A 136 -12.36 0.93 5.16
N SER A 137 -12.47 2.26 5.07
CA SER A 137 -13.65 3.00 5.55
C SER A 137 -14.89 2.44 4.88
N ARG A 138 -15.98 2.34 5.65
CA ARG A 138 -17.32 1.93 5.15
C ARG A 138 -17.83 2.71 3.93
N GLU A 139 -17.27 3.88 3.65
CA GLU A 139 -17.61 4.71 2.48
C GLU A 139 -16.87 4.28 1.20
N GLU A 140 -15.80 3.51 1.32
CA GLU A 140 -15.12 2.92 0.16
C GLU A 140 -15.86 1.69 -0.35
N ALA A 141 -15.67 1.36 -1.64
CA ALA A 141 -16.18 0.12 -2.22
C ALA A 141 -15.70 -1.14 -1.47
N ASN A 142 -14.53 -1.04 -0.82
CA ASN A 142 -13.92 -2.11 -0.02
C ASN A 142 -14.24 -2.00 1.49
N GLY A 143 -15.18 -1.13 1.87
CA GLY A 143 -15.45 -0.77 3.25
C GLY A 143 -15.78 -1.96 4.15
N GLY A 144 -15.19 -1.98 5.35
CA GLY A 144 -15.34 -3.08 6.31
C GLY A 144 -14.37 -4.26 6.12
N MET A 145 -13.51 -4.24 5.10
CA MET A 145 -12.43 -5.20 4.94
C MET A 145 -11.13 -4.73 5.60
N THR A 146 -10.44 -5.63 6.30
CA THR A 146 -9.12 -5.36 6.89
C THR A 146 -8.09 -5.08 5.80
N PHE A 147 -7.30 -4.03 6.00
CA PHE A 147 -6.21 -3.67 5.13
C PHE A 147 -5.05 -4.68 5.27
N VAL A 148 -4.61 -5.26 4.15
CA VAL A 148 -3.48 -6.18 4.10
C VAL A 148 -2.38 -5.59 3.20
N PRO A 149 -1.22 -5.17 3.77
CA PRO A 149 -0.10 -4.62 3.00
C PRO A 149 0.35 -5.48 1.82
N ALA A 150 0.43 -6.80 2.03
CA ALA A 150 0.80 -7.76 0.99
C ALA A 150 -0.22 -7.79 -0.17
N GLY A 151 -1.50 -7.48 0.09
CA GLY A 151 -2.52 -7.36 -0.94
C GLY A 151 -2.25 -6.22 -1.92
N LEU A 152 -1.77 -5.06 -1.44
CA LEU A 152 -1.37 -3.96 -2.33
C LEU A 152 -0.11 -4.28 -3.13
N ALA A 153 0.89 -4.89 -2.48
CA ALA A 153 2.09 -5.36 -3.17
C ALA A 153 1.75 -6.30 -4.32
N ARG A 154 0.87 -7.29 -4.03
CA ARG A 154 0.35 -8.24 -5.01
C ARG A 154 -0.43 -7.56 -6.13
N TRP A 155 -1.28 -6.58 -5.80
CA TRP A 155 -2.05 -5.84 -6.80
C TRP A 155 -1.14 -5.13 -7.82
N VAL A 156 -0.09 -4.45 -7.36
CA VAL A 156 0.92 -3.83 -8.25
C VAL A 156 1.59 -4.86 -9.16
N ILE A 157 1.94 -6.03 -8.60
CA ILE A 157 2.53 -7.14 -9.36
C ILE A 157 1.58 -7.65 -10.44
N VAL A 158 0.30 -7.86 -10.10
CA VAL A 158 -0.73 -8.35 -11.04
C VAL A 158 -0.95 -7.36 -12.18
N LEU A 159 -0.92 -6.04 -11.90
CA LEU A 159 -0.95 -5.01 -12.95
C LEU A 159 0.26 -5.07 -13.88
N ALA A 160 1.45 -5.35 -13.35
CA ALA A 160 2.64 -5.52 -14.18
C ALA A 160 2.52 -6.78 -15.06
N ILE A 161 2.10 -7.92 -14.48
CA ILE A 161 1.91 -9.18 -15.20
C ILE A 161 0.92 -9.02 -16.34
N SER A 162 -0.23 -8.36 -16.11
CA SER A 162 -1.25 -8.18 -17.14
C SER A 162 -0.74 -7.45 -18.39
N LYS A 163 0.23 -6.54 -18.21
CA LYS A 163 0.85 -5.77 -19.30
C LYS A 163 1.99 -6.51 -20.00
N THR A 164 2.67 -7.43 -19.31
CA THR A 164 3.87 -8.08 -19.83
C THR A 164 3.63 -9.49 -20.33
N VAL A 165 2.71 -10.23 -19.72
CA VAL A 165 2.47 -11.65 -20.05
C VAL A 165 1.97 -11.83 -21.48
N VAL A 166 1.29 -10.82 -22.03
CA VAL A 166 0.86 -10.78 -23.43
C VAL A 166 2.02 -10.84 -24.43
N ASN A 167 3.25 -10.55 -23.98
CA ASN A 167 4.45 -10.65 -24.79
C ASN A 167 5.16 -12.00 -24.67
N ASP A 168 4.76 -12.86 -23.73
CA ASP A 168 5.33 -14.18 -23.53
C ASP A 168 5.01 -15.09 -24.74
N PRO A 169 6.00 -15.78 -25.34
CA PRO A 169 5.78 -16.64 -26.50
C PRO A 169 4.80 -17.79 -26.22
N THR A 170 4.84 -18.37 -25.02
CA THR A 170 3.96 -19.46 -24.62
C THR A 170 2.53 -18.95 -24.47
N TYR A 171 2.34 -17.80 -23.81
CA TYR A 171 1.03 -17.15 -23.73
C TYR A 171 0.46 -16.86 -25.12
N LYS A 172 1.26 -16.30 -26.04
CA LYS A 172 0.83 -16.02 -27.42
C LYS A 172 0.39 -17.29 -28.16
N ALA A 173 1.17 -18.37 -28.03
CA ALA A 173 0.85 -19.64 -28.67
C ALA A 173 -0.46 -20.26 -28.14
N GLU A 174 -0.73 -20.14 -26.84
CA GLU A 174 -1.99 -20.59 -26.25
C GLU A 174 -3.17 -19.71 -26.65
N MET A 175 -3.04 -18.39 -26.57
CA MET A 175 -4.11 -17.45 -26.93
C MET A 175 -4.53 -17.53 -28.40
N ALA A 176 -3.61 -17.85 -29.31
CA ALA A 176 -3.89 -18.02 -30.73
C ALA A 176 -4.89 -19.16 -31.01
N LYS A 177 -5.10 -20.10 -30.08
CA LYS A 177 -6.08 -21.20 -30.22
C LYS A 177 -7.52 -20.75 -30.02
N PHE A 178 -7.74 -19.53 -29.52
CA PHE A 178 -9.05 -18.98 -29.18
C PHE A 178 -9.45 -17.77 -30.07
N GLN A 179 -8.61 -17.41 -31.05
CA GLN A 179 -8.84 -16.34 -32.03
C GLN A 179 -9.45 -16.91 -33.32
#